data_AF-A0A2S9AGG4-F1
#
_entry.id   AF-A0A2S9AGG4-F1
#
_cell.length_a   1.000
_cell.length_b   1.000
_cell.length_c   1.000
_cell.angle_alpha   90.00
_cell.angle_beta   90.00
_cell.angle_gamma   90.00
#
_symmetry.space_group_name_H-M   'P 1'
#
loop_
_entity.id
_entity.type
_entity.pdbx_description
1 polymer ?
#
loop_
_entity_poly.entity_id
_entity_poly.type
_entity_poly.pdbx_seq_one_letter_code
_entity_poly.pdbx_strand_id
1 'polypeptide(L)'
;MKRSAKITTAAVAAVVVAGVVALAAPAMIDALPRVSAPTEQATPPAAGHDDAAERTIVPASGPGDCTSSARIEIGSDDGSVMHAALRGDLVEMGASALANGVVTRDAEGEIFSYEVAPGDSLIAIGERFCVDYVTVGSFNHVRGAETISPGDILYLRPDPTIPFVDPYSPYNAEPGSSTIPYYDGVAAFSTAVTTADLGAARWLWQRLEKDMPPETAAVITQALSNEDLSLLRRMFP
;
A
#
# COMPACT_ATOMS: atom_id res chain seq x y z
N MET A 1 14.33 -54.68 32.98
CA MET A 1 13.54 -53.74 33.82
C MET A 1 12.20 -53.48 33.14
N LYS A 2 11.10 -53.66 33.90
CA LYS A 2 9.74 -53.09 33.79
C LYS A 2 9.02 -52.96 32.40
N ARG A 3 8.15 -53.96 32.18
CA ARG A 3 6.73 -53.94 31.71
C ARG A 3 6.24 -52.83 30.75
N SER A 4 5.85 -53.26 29.55
CA SER A 4 5.00 -52.54 28.60
C SER A 4 3.53 -52.54 29.04
N ALA A 5 2.86 -51.38 28.95
CA ALA A 5 1.43 -51.23 29.21
C ALA A 5 0.72 -50.46 28.07
N LYS A 6 -0.42 -51.05 27.71
CA LYS A 6 -1.53 -50.69 26.82
C LYS A 6 -1.85 -49.19 26.65
N ILE A 7 -2.25 -48.82 25.44
CA ILE A 7 -3.10 -47.64 25.18
C ILE A 7 -4.40 -48.14 24.55
N THR A 8 -5.50 -47.72 25.16
CA THR A 8 -6.90 -47.95 24.78
C THR A 8 -7.52 -46.59 24.43
N THR A 9 -8.64 -46.62 23.70
CA THR A 9 -9.60 -45.51 23.39
C THR A 9 -9.14 -44.46 22.36
N ALA A 10 -9.95 -43.98 21.41
CA ALA A 10 -11.42 -43.86 21.39
C ALA A 10 -12.01 -43.95 19.97
N ALA A 11 -13.26 -44.40 19.90
CA ALA A 11 -14.12 -44.39 18.72
C ALA A 11 -14.87 -43.05 18.61
N VAL A 12 -15.02 -42.52 17.38
CA VAL A 12 -16.07 -41.55 17.04
C VAL A 12 -16.62 -41.91 15.66
N ALA A 13 -17.95 -41.99 15.59
CA ALA A 13 -18.75 -42.52 14.50
C ALA A 13 -18.79 -41.60 13.27
N ALA A 14 -18.68 -42.19 12.08
CA ALA A 14 -18.98 -41.55 10.81
C ALA A 14 -20.45 -41.82 10.44
N VAL A 15 -21.25 -40.77 10.29
CA VAL A 15 -22.62 -40.83 9.78
C VAL A 15 -22.57 -40.79 8.25
N VAL A 16 -23.21 -41.78 7.64
CA VAL A 16 -23.45 -41.93 6.21
C VAL A 16 -24.61 -41.03 5.80
N VAL A 17 -24.44 -40.21 4.75
CA VAL A 17 -25.55 -39.77 3.90
C VAL A 17 -25.17 -40.01 2.45
N ALA A 18 -25.82 -41.03 1.88
CA ALA A 18 -25.88 -41.31 0.45
C ALA A 18 -26.90 -40.38 -0.22
N GLY A 19 -26.62 -39.94 -1.44
CA GLY A 19 -27.57 -39.17 -2.24
C GLY A 19 -27.02 -38.79 -3.61
N VAL A 20 -27.02 -39.75 -4.53
CA VAL A 20 -26.73 -39.58 -5.97
C VAL A 20 -27.99 -39.07 -6.68
N VAL A 21 -27.89 -37.98 -7.46
CA VAL A 21 -28.63 -37.82 -8.74
C VAL A 21 -27.79 -36.99 -9.71
N ALA A 22 -27.36 -37.64 -10.79
CA ALA A 22 -26.99 -37.00 -12.05
C ALA A 22 -28.21 -37.04 -12.98
N LEU A 23 -28.51 -35.96 -13.71
CA LEU A 23 -28.90 -35.97 -15.14
C LEU A 23 -29.55 -34.64 -15.60
N ALA A 24 -29.14 -34.27 -16.81
CA ALA A 24 -29.88 -33.54 -17.85
C ALA A 24 -30.00 -32.02 -17.79
N ALA A 25 -29.23 -31.37 -18.67
CA ALA A 25 -29.53 -30.05 -19.23
C ALA A 25 -30.76 -30.14 -20.17
N PRO A 26 -31.57 -29.07 -20.25
CA PRO A 26 -32.34 -28.75 -21.43
C PRO A 26 -31.79 -27.51 -22.15
N ALA A 27 -31.73 -27.61 -23.47
CA ALA A 27 -31.60 -26.48 -24.38
C ALA A 27 -32.89 -25.65 -24.37
N MET A 28 -32.78 -24.33 -24.23
CA MET A 28 -33.87 -23.39 -24.47
C MET A 28 -33.44 -22.45 -25.60
N ILE A 29 -33.95 -22.74 -26.81
CA ILE A 29 -34.15 -21.75 -27.86
C ILE A 29 -35.56 -21.21 -27.60
N ASP A 30 -35.70 -19.94 -27.24
CA ASP A 30 -36.87 -19.19 -27.65
C ASP A 30 -36.67 -17.67 -27.63
N ALA A 31 -37.37 -17.05 -28.56
CA ALA A 31 -37.21 -15.68 -29.02
C ALA A 31 -37.48 -14.60 -27.95
N LEU A 32 -36.63 -13.58 -27.91
CA LEU A 32 -36.98 -12.30 -27.26
C LEU A 32 -37.57 -11.34 -28.30
N PRO A 33 -38.79 -10.80 -28.09
CA PRO A 33 -39.32 -9.72 -28.91
C PRO A 33 -38.56 -8.41 -28.61
N ARG A 34 -38.36 -7.59 -29.65
CA ARG A 34 -37.88 -6.21 -29.53
C ARG A 34 -38.77 -5.42 -28.57
N VAL A 35 -38.24 -5.08 -27.40
CA VAL A 35 -38.81 -4.03 -26.55
C VAL A 35 -38.30 -2.69 -27.11
N SER A 36 -39.21 -1.92 -27.69
CA SER A 36 -38.98 -0.51 -28.01
C SER A 36 -38.86 0.27 -26.69
N ALA A 37 -37.71 0.87 -26.43
CA ALA A 37 -37.55 1.83 -25.33
C ALA A 37 -38.24 3.16 -25.71
N PRO A 38 -39.06 3.78 -24.84
CA PRO A 38 -39.42 5.18 -24.97
C PRO A 38 -38.23 6.04 -24.55
N THR A 39 -37.89 7.04 -25.38
CA THR A 39 -36.91 8.07 -25.07
C THR A 39 -37.47 8.97 -23.96
N GLU A 40 -37.03 8.77 -22.72
CA GLU A 40 -37.30 9.69 -21.62
C GLU A 40 -36.13 10.69 -21.52
N GLN A 41 -36.35 11.90 -22.04
CA GLN A 41 -35.47 13.04 -21.83
C GLN A 41 -35.48 13.43 -20.35
N ALA A 42 -34.47 13.00 -19.60
CA ALA A 42 -34.21 13.49 -18.26
C ALA A 42 -33.62 14.91 -18.36
N THR A 43 -34.40 15.90 -17.91
CA THR A 43 -33.91 17.24 -17.60
C THR A 43 -33.14 17.15 -16.26
N PRO A 44 -31.91 17.65 -16.13
CA PRO A 44 -31.22 17.60 -14.85
C PRO A 44 -31.82 18.62 -13.87
N PRO A 45 -32.19 18.23 -12.64
CA PRO A 45 -32.49 19.21 -11.61
C PRO A 45 -31.20 19.87 -11.12
N ALA A 46 -31.21 21.20 -11.15
CA ALA A 46 -30.25 22.02 -10.44
C ALA A 46 -30.40 21.75 -8.94
N ALA A 47 -29.36 21.20 -8.31
CA ALA A 47 -29.21 21.16 -6.86
C ALA A 47 -27.82 21.68 -6.54
N GLY A 48 -27.76 22.96 -6.16
CA GLY A 48 -26.61 23.52 -5.49
C GLY A 48 -26.33 22.72 -4.23
N HIS A 49 -25.10 22.22 -4.13
CA HIS A 49 -24.51 21.80 -2.88
C HIS A 49 -23.43 22.84 -2.57
N ASP A 50 -23.77 23.75 -1.66
CA ASP A 50 -22.80 24.56 -0.96
C ASP A 50 -22.08 23.65 0.05
N ASP A 51 -21.11 22.87 -0.43
CA ASP A 51 -20.09 22.30 0.44
C ASP A 51 -18.85 23.18 0.32
N ALA A 52 -18.57 23.90 1.41
CA ALA A 52 -17.33 24.61 1.62
C ALA A 52 -16.20 23.58 1.80
N ALA A 53 -15.85 22.88 0.73
CA ALA A 53 -14.55 22.25 0.61
C ALA A 53 -13.53 23.37 0.44
N GLU A 54 -12.51 23.35 1.28
CA GLU A 54 -11.26 24.07 1.07
C GLU A 54 -10.90 24.00 -0.41
N ARG A 55 -10.82 25.16 -1.06
CA ARG A 55 -10.64 25.25 -2.51
C ARG A 55 -9.25 24.73 -2.85
N THR A 56 -9.16 23.42 -3.09
CA THR A 56 -8.00 22.82 -3.74
C THR A 56 -7.90 23.48 -5.10
N ILE A 57 -6.86 24.30 -5.29
CA ILE A 57 -6.61 24.96 -6.57
C ILE A 57 -6.08 23.89 -7.52
N VAL A 58 -7.02 23.19 -8.17
CA VAL A 58 -6.71 22.32 -9.30
C VAL A 58 -6.46 23.23 -10.51
N PRO A 59 -5.29 23.15 -11.18
CA PRO A 59 -5.06 23.86 -12.42
C PRO A 59 -6.14 23.55 -13.47
N ALA A 60 -6.33 24.44 -14.45
CA ALA A 60 -7.27 24.19 -15.55
C ALA A 60 -6.83 23.05 -16.48
N SER A 61 -5.53 22.75 -16.47
CA SER A 61 -4.92 21.59 -17.12
C SER A 61 -5.25 20.31 -16.36
N GLY A 62 -5.41 19.19 -17.07
CA GLY A 62 -5.80 17.91 -16.46
C GLY A 62 -4.60 17.03 -16.08
N PRO A 63 -4.86 15.86 -15.47
CA PRO A 63 -3.83 14.85 -15.23
C PRO A 63 -3.12 14.49 -16.53
N GLY A 64 -1.78 14.47 -16.50
CA GLY A 64 -0.94 14.21 -17.68
C GLY A 64 -0.37 15.46 -18.36
N ASP A 65 -0.85 16.67 -18.02
CA ASP A 65 -0.37 17.94 -18.57
C ASP A 65 0.81 18.54 -17.78
N CYS A 66 1.55 17.72 -17.04
CA CYS A 66 2.65 18.17 -16.18
C CYS A 66 3.80 18.80 -16.99
N THR A 67 4.11 20.07 -16.72
CA THR A 67 5.21 20.79 -17.38
C THR A 67 6.58 20.47 -16.78
N SER A 68 6.60 20.02 -15.52
CA SER A 68 7.77 19.52 -14.80
C SER A 68 7.29 18.51 -13.76
N SER A 69 8.04 17.43 -13.58
CA SER A 69 7.73 16.43 -12.55
C SER A 69 8.64 16.59 -11.35
N ALA A 70 8.03 16.67 -10.17
CA ALA A 70 8.74 16.42 -8.92
C ALA A 70 9.25 14.97 -8.89
N ARG A 71 10.24 14.69 -8.03
CA ARG A 71 10.71 13.32 -7.82
C ARG A 71 11.17 13.10 -6.39
N ILE A 72 11.06 11.87 -5.92
CA ILE A 72 11.61 11.49 -4.63
C ILE A 72 13.05 10.99 -4.84
N GLU A 73 14.00 11.67 -4.22
CA GLU A 73 15.40 11.25 -4.20
C GLU A 73 15.68 10.48 -2.93
N ILE A 74 16.15 9.25 -3.10
CA ILE A 74 16.61 8.38 -2.01
C ILE A 74 18.12 8.27 -2.15
N GLY A 75 18.86 8.61 -1.10
CA GLY A 75 20.31 8.62 -1.18
C GLY A 75 21.00 8.87 0.16
N SER A 76 22.32 8.88 0.07
CA SER A 76 23.27 9.15 1.14
C SER A 76 24.49 9.82 0.51
N ASP A 77 25.09 10.79 1.22
CA ASP A 77 26.20 11.58 0.68
C ASP A 77 27.57 10.88 0.83
N ASP A 78 27.72 9.97 1.80
CA ASP A 78 29.01 9.34 2.13
C ASP A 78 28.92 7.88 2.64
N GLY A 79 27.79 7.22 2.40
CA GLY A 79 27.52 5.89 2.98
C GLY A 79 26.93 5.95 4.39
N SER A 80 26.60 7.15 4.88
CA SER A 80 25.70 7.38 6.01
C SER A 80 24.31 6.78 5.78
N VAL A 81 23.48 6.83 6.82
CA VAL A 81 22.06 6.47 6.76
C VAL A 81 21.38 7.11 5.55
N MET A 82 20.66 6.30 4.77
CA MET A 82 19.90 6.78 3.62
C MET A 82 18.71 7.59 4.08
N HIS A 83 18.43 8.70 3.40
CA HIS A 83 17.24 9.52 3.62
C HIS A 83 16.52 9.72 2.30
N ALA A 84 15.24 10.04 2.37
CA ALA A 84 14.42 10.36 1.21
C ALA A 84 13.99 11.83 1.26
N ALA A 85 14.00 12.51 0.12
CA ALA A 85 13.57 13.90 0.02
C ALA A 85 12.82 14.16 -1.29
N LEU A 86 11.77 14.95 -1.21
CA LEU A 86 11.10 15.46 -2.40
C LEU A 86 11.95 16.54 -3.07
N ARG A 87 12.06 16.47 -4.41
CA ARG A 87 12.63 17.52 -5.26
C ARG A 87 11.55 18.07 -6.18
N GLY A 88 11.45 19.39 -6.25
CA GLY A 88 10.35 20.07 -6.91
C GLY A 88 9.08 20.10 -6.04
N ASP A 89 7.99 20.59 -6.62
CA ASP A 89 6.71 20.76 -5.93
C ASP A 89 5.68 19.78 -6.48
N LEU A 90 4.86 19.21 -5.59
CA LEU A 90 3.70 18.42 -5.99
C LEU A 90 2.61 19.37 -6.48
N VAL A 91 1.99 19.05 -7.62
CA VAL A 91 0.89 19.83 -8.21
C VAL A 91 -0.30 18.92 -8.40
N GLU A 92 -1.41 19.18 -7.70
CA GLU A 92 -2.67 18.43 -7.86
C GLU A 92 -3.40 18.86 -9.13
N MET A 93 -3.38 17.99 -10.15
CA MET A 93 -4.00 18.16 -11.46
C MET A 93 -5.45 17.65 -11.53
N GLY A 94 -5.98 17.15 -10.41
CA GLY A 94 -7.33 16.63 -10.27
C GLY A 94 -7.38 15.11 -10.36
N ALA A 95 -8.47 14.54 -9.84
CA ALA A 95 -8.70 13.10 -9.95
C ALA A 95 -8.87 12.66 -11.42
N SER A 96 -8.43 11.44 -11.72
CA SER A 96 -8.61 10.79 -13.02
C SER A 96 -9.26 9.42 -12.83
N ALA A 97 -9.77 8.79 -13.89
CA ALA A 97 -10.37 7.44 -13.82
C ALA A 97 -9.43 6.37 -13.19
N LEU A 98 -8.12 6.60 -13.18
CA LEU A 98 -7.10 5.70 -12.63
C LEU A 98 -6.33 6.33 -11.46
N ALA A 99 -6.85 7.42 -10.88
CA ALA A 99 -6.30 8.10 -9.70
C ALA A 99 -7.42 8.84 -8.91
N ASN A 100 -8.38 8.08 -8.36
CA ASN A 100 -9.55 8.60 -7.63
C ASN A 100 -9.46 8.45 -6.10
N GLY A 101 -8.35 7.95 -5.60
CA GLY A 101 -8.01 7.83 -4.20
C GLY A 101 -8.02 9.15 -3.43
N VAL A 102 -7.98 8.99 -2.10
CA VAL A 102 -8.10 10.08 -1.14
C VAL A 102 -6.74 10.72 -0.92
N VAL A 103 -6.68 12.05 -1.03
CA VAL A 103 -5.47 12.82 -0.74
C VAL A 103 -5.50 13.29 0.70
N THR A 104 -4.43 13.02 1.42
CA THR A 104 -4.19 13.61 2.74
C THR A 104 -3.21 14.77 2.59
N ARG A 105 -3.47 15.83 3.36
CA ARG A 105 -2.60 17.00 3.48
C ARG A 105 -1.98 17.05 4.89
N ASP A 106 -0.80 17.62 4.99
CA ASP A 106 -0.16 17.86 6.28
C ASP A 106 -0.76 19.09 7.01
N ALA A 107 -0.16 19.46 8.14
CA ALA A 107 -0.64 20.57 8.96
C ALA A 107 -0.50 21.93 8.26
N GLU A 108 0.41 22.02 7.29
CA GLU A 108 0.67 23.19 6.45
C GLU A 108 -0.27 23.24 5.23
N GLY A 109 -1.11 22.21 5.03
CA GLY A 109 -2.04 22.11 3.90
C GLY A 109 -1.38 21.59 2.62
N GLU A 110 -0.13 21.15 2.70
CA GLU A 110 0.62 20.61 1.57
C GLU A 110 0.22 19.15 1.29
N ILE A 111 0.31 18.74 0.02
CA ILE A 111 0.04 17.34 -0.37
C ILE A 111 1.05 16.45 0.35
N PHE A 112 0.55 15.44 1.06
CA PHE A 112 1.35 14.60 1.94
C PHE A 112 1.31 13.12 1.55
N SER A 113 0.12 12.53 1.49
CA SER A 113 -0.06 11.12 1.13
C SER A 113 -1.33 10.87 0.33
N TYR A 114 -1.43 9.67 -0.23
CA TYR A 114 -2.51 9.24 -1.10
C TYR A 114 -2.97 7.83 -0.70
N GLU A 115 -4.25 7.67 -0.36
CA GLU A 115 -4.87 6.37 -0.14
C GLU A 115 -5.41 5.83 -1.47
N VAL A 116 -4.90 4.67 -1.88
CA VAL A 116 -5.19 4.04 -3.17
C VAL A 116 -6.65 3.58 -3.23
N ALA A 117 -7.39 4.00 -4.26
CA ALA A 117 -8.74 3.51 -4.53
C ALA A 117 -8.75 2.29 -5.47
N PRO A 118 -9.84 1.50 -5.50
CA PRO A 118 -10.01 0.44 -6.49
C PRO A 118 -9.90 0.94 -7.93
N GLY A 119 -8.99 0.32 -8.69
CA GLY A 119 -8.74 0.66 -10.10
C GLY A 119 -7.69 1.74 -10.32
N ASP A 120 -7.12 2.31 -9.26
CA ASP A 120 -6.02 3.25 -9.38
C ASP A 120 -4.75 2.59 -9.95
N SER A 121 -3.90 3.40 -10.58
CA SER A 121 -2.59 2.99 -11.07
C SER A 121 -1.52 3.97 -10.63
N LEU A 122 -0.32 3.48 -10.33
CA LEU A 122 0.78 4.31 -9.87
C LEU A 122 1.17 5.39 -10.90
N ILE A 123 1.09 5.07 -12.20
CA ILE A 123 1.36 6.03 -13.30
C ILE A 123 0.38 7.20 -13.25
N ALA A 124 -0.92 6.92 -13.21
CA ALA A 124 -1.95 7.96 -13.18
C ALA A 124 -1.93 8.77 -11.87
N ILE A 125 -1.53 8.15 -10.75
CA ILE A 125 -1.25 8.86 -9.50
C ILE A 125 -0.08 9.84 -9.69
N GLY A 126 1.01 9.42 -10.35
CA GLY A 126 2.12 10.31 -10.70
C GLY A 126 1.69 11.48 -11.57
N GLU A 127 0.86 11.22 -12.59
CA GLU A 127 0.28 12.26 -13.47
C GLU A 127 -0.65 13.22 -12.72
N ARG A 128 -1.41 12.72 -11.75
CA ARG A 128 -2.28 13.55 -10.90
C ARG A 128 -1.50 14.53 -10.04
N PHE A 129 -0.33 14.15 -9.53
CA PHE A 129 0.46 14.98 -8.62
C PHE A 129 1.70 15.63 -9.25
N CYS A 130 1.87 15.47 -10.57
CA CYS A 130 3.09 15.84 -11.29
C CYS A 130 4.35 15.37 -10.59
N VAL A 131 4.41 14.08 -10.27
CA VAL A 131 5.55 13.42 -9.62
C VAL A 131 5.95 12.17 -10.39
N ASP A 132 7.25 11.89 -10.45
CA ASP A 132 7.77 10.66 -11.06
C ASP A 132 7.29 9.43 -10.26
N TYR A 133 6.33 8.72 -10.85
CA TYR A 133 5.68 7.55 -10.27
C TYR A 133 6.67 6.43 -9.94
N VAL A 134 7.81 6.33 -10.65
CA VAL A 134 8.83 5.32 -10.39
C VAL A 134 9.50 5.60 -9.04
N THR A 135 9.80 6.87 -8.78
CA THR A 135 10.38 7.27 -7.49
C THR A 135 9.38 7.18 -6.34
N VAL A 136 8.10 7.45 -6.60
CA VAL A 136 7.02 7.23 -5.62
C VAL A 136 6.92 5.75 -5.24
N GLY A 137 6.88 4.85 -6.24
CA GLY A 137 6.82 3.42 -5.98
C GLY A 137 8.04 2.93 -5.21
N SER A 138 9.24 3.36 -5.62
CA SER A 138 10.50 2.98 -4.95
C SER A 138 10.54 3.42 -3.49
N PHE A 139 10.08 4.65 -3.18
CA PHE A 139 10.02 5.16 -1.82
C PHE A 139 8.98 4.43 -0.96
N ASN A 140 7.82 4.08 -1.52
CA ASN A 140 6.74 3.39 -0.80
C ASN A 140 6.86 1.86 -0.87
N HIS A 141 8.07 1.34 -1.08
CA HIS A 141 8.34 -0.09 -1.16
C HIS A 141 7.49 -0.89 -2.15
N VAL A 142 6.88 -0.22 -3.14
CA VAL A 142 6.17 -0.87 -4.23
C VAL A 142 7.22 -1.42 -5.18
N ARG A 143 7.40 -2.75 -5.19
CA ARG A 143 8.34 -3.39 -6.13
C ARG A 143 7.94 -3.09 -7.56
N GLY A 144 8.93 -3.01 -8.45
CA GLY A 144 8.73 -2.53 -9.82
C GLY A 144 7.60 -3.21 -10.62
N ALA A 145 7.32 -4.50 -10.40
CA ALA A 145 6.21 -5.22 -11.03
C ALA A 145 5.04 -5.53 -10.08
N GLU A 146 5.14 -5.14 -8.81
CA GLU A 146 4.05 -5.29 -7.86
C GLU A 146 2.98 -4.22 -8.10
N THR A 147 1.74 -4.62 -7.92
CA THR A 147 0.59 -3.73 -8.04
C THR A 147 0.31 -3.08 -6.70
N ILE A 148 0.00 -1.79 -6.72
CA ILE A 148 -0.65 -1.13 -5.58
C ILE A 148 -2.04 -1.75 -5.36
N SER A 149 -2.43 -1.86 -4.10
CA SER A 149 -3.71 -2.42 -3.67
C SER A 149 -4.61 -1.33 -3.09
N PRO A 150 -5.94 -1.47 -3.20
CA PRO A 150 -6.86 -0.54 -2.56
C PRO A 150 -6.64 -0.48 -1.04
N GLY A 151 -6.58 0.73 -0.50
CA GLY A 151 -6.29 1.00 0.91
C GLY A 151 -4.80 1.15 1.24
N ASP A 152 -3.89 0.90 0.28
CA ASP A 152 -2.48 1.24 0.46
C ASP A 152 -2.33 2.76 0.64
N ILE A 153 -1.42 3.17 1.54
CA ILE A 153 -1.08 4.56 1.76
C ILE A 153 0.26 4.85 1.09
N LEU A 154 0.23 5.63 0.01
CA LEU A 154 1.43 6.11 -0.66
C LEU A 154 1.80 7.50 -0.12
N TYR A 155 2.92 7.60 0.58
CA TYR A 155 3.51 8.87 0.96
C TYR A 155 4.17 9.53 -0.26
N LEU A 156 3.76 10.76 -0.54
CA LEU A 156 4.24 11.54 -1.69
C LEU A 156 5.28 12.58 -1.27
N ARG A 157 5.30 12.94 0.02
CA ARG A 157 6.24 13.91 0.61
C ARG A 157 7.04 13.26 1.74
N PRO A 158 8.23 12.73 1.45
CA PRO A 158 9.14 12.23 2.47
C PRO A 158 9.58 13.34 3.43
N ASP A 159 9.81 12.96 4.69
CA ASP A 159 10.50 13.79 5.66
C ASP A 159 12.01 13.53 5.57
N PRO A 160 12.83 14.50 5.14
CA PRO A 160 14.26 14.30 4.92
C PRO A 160 15.05 14.07 6.21
N THR A 161 14.42 14.18 7.38
CA THR A 161 15.04 13.89 8.68
C THR A 161 14.81 12.45 9.14
N ILE A 162 13.98 11.69 8.43
CA ILE A 162 13.66 10.31 8.77
C ILE A 162 14.57 9.37 7.97
N PRO A 163 15.25 8.41 8.65
CA PRO A 163 15.97 7.35 7.97
C PRO A 163 15.05 6.55 7.04
N PHE A 164 15.47 6.43 5.79
CA PHE A 164 14.86 5.51 4.82
C PHE A 164 15.37 4.09 5.09
N VAL A 165 14.45 3.13 5.15
CA VAL A 165 14.77 1.71 5.25
C VAL A 165 14.80 1.13 3.84
N ASP A 166 15.97 0.83 3.29
CA ASP A 166 16.05 0.13 2.01
C ASP A 166 15.55 -1.32 2.17
N PRO A 167 14.47 -1.76 1.50
CA PRO A 167 13.93 -3.11 1.64
C PRO A 167 14.75 -4.17 0.89
N TYR A 168 15.74 -3.78 0.07
CA TYR A 168 16.53 -4.68 -0.77
C TYR A 168 17.96 -4.90 -0.28
N SER A 169 18.49 -3.96 0.50
CA SER A 169 19.92 -3.90 0.84
C SER A 169 20.14 -4.03 2.36
N PRO A 170 20.10 -5.25 2.91
CA PRO A 170 20.44 -5.47 4.32
C PRO A 170 21.88 -5.00 4.63
N TYR A 171 22.03 -4.27 5.74
CA TYR A 171 23.27 -3.58 6.11
C TYR A 171 24.47 -4.53 6.27
N ASN A 172 24.25 -5.70 6.88
CA ASN A 172 25.30 -6.67 7.19
C ASN A 172 25.30 -7.88 6.25
N ALA A 173 24.74 -7.77 5.04
CA ALA A 173 24.73 -8.90 4.12
C ALA A 173 26.14 -9.26 3.62
N GLU A 174 26.46 -10.55 3.71
CA GLU A 174 27.64 -11.09 3.07
C GLU A 174 27.45 -11.09 1.54
N PRO A 175 28.50 -10.79 0.76
CA PRO A 175 28.44 -10.87 -0.70
C PRO A 175 27.93 -12.24 -1.17
N GLY A 176 26.92 -12.24 -2.04
CA GLY A 176 26.31 -13.46 -2.57
C GLY A 176 25.25 -14.12 -1.66
N SER A 177 24.96 -13.54 -0.49
CA SER A 177 23.83 -13.97 0.34
C SER A 177 22.49 -13.58 -0.29
N SER A 178 21.44 -14.36 -0.01
CA SER A 178 20.08 -14.05 -0.47
C SER A 178 19.49 -12.94 0.40
N THR A 179 18.97 -11.88 -0.23
CA THR A 179 18.29 -10.76 0.44
C THR A 179 16.78 -10.98 0.59
N ILE A 180 16.22 -12.05 0.01
CA ILE A 180 14.79 -12.36 0.08
C ILE A 180 14.27 -12.44 1.52
N PRO A 181 14.95 -13.13 2.47
CA PRO A 181 14.45 -13.20 3.85
C PRO A 181 14.41 -11.85 4.57
N TYR A 182 15.34 -10.94 4.22
CA TYR A 182 15.35 -9.59 4.76
C TYR A 182 14.15 -8.80 4.21
N TYR A 183 13.96 -8.83 2.89
CA TYR A 183 12.82 -8.19 2.25
C TYR A 183 11.48 -8.67 2.84
N ASP A 184 11.28 -9.98 2.95
CA ASP A 184 10.04 -10.56 3.49
C ASP A 184 9.82 -10.13 4.94
N GLY A 185 10.91 -9.99 5.71
CA GLY A 185 10.87 -9.46 7.06
C GLY A 185 10.43 -8.00 7.10
N VAL A 186 11.01 -7.14 6.25
CA VAL A 186 10.65 -5.71 6.14
C VAL A 186 9.17 -5.56 5.76
N ALA A 187 8.69 -6.32 4.77
CA ALA A 187 7.29 -6.32 4.35
C ALA A 187 6.34 -6.80 5.47
N ALA A 188 6.69 -7.87 6.19
CA ALA A 188 5.92 -8.34 7.32
C ALA A 188 5.89 -7.31 8.47
N PHE A 189 7.00 -6.61 8.71
CA PHE A 189 7.08 -5.57 9.73
C PHE A 189 6.22 -4.37 9.36
N SER A 190 6.30 -3.90 8.11
CA SER A 190 5.41 -2.87 7.57
C SER A 190 3.93 -3.26 7.75
N THR A 191 3.56 -4.49 7.40
CA THR A 191 2.18 -5.00 7.59
C THR A 191 1.74 -4.94 9.06
N ALA A 192 2.60 -5.37 9.99
CA ALA A 192 2.30 -5.32 11.42
C ALA A 192 2.12 -3.87 11.92
N VAL A 193 2.95 -2.95 11.44
CA VAL A 193 2.86 -1.51 11.76
C VAL A 193 1.58 -0.88 11.18
N THR A 194 1.24 -1.17 9.92
CA THR A 194 0.04 -0.66 9.26
C THR A 194 -1.22 -1.14 9.97
N THR A 195 -1.27 -2.42 10.36
CA THR A 195 -2.39 -3.01 11.13
C THR A 195 -2.35 -2.72 12.64
N ALA A 196 -1.39 -1.91 13.11
CA ALA A 196 -1.19 -1.55 14.51
C ALA A 196 -0.96 -2.75 15.47
N ASP A 197 -0.48 -3.88 14.97
CA ASP A 197 -0.05 -5.04 15.78
C ASP A 197 1.39 -4.83 16.28
N LEU A 198 1.54 -4.05 17.36
CA LEU A 198 2.83 -3.80 17.99
C LEU A 198 3.46 -5.06 18.61
N GLY A 199 2.67 -6.10 18.90
CA GLY A 199 3.19 -7.37 19.38
C GLY A 199 3.96 -8.11 18.28
N ALA A 200 3.32 -8.24 17.11
CA ALA A 200 3.96 -8.79 15.91
C ALA A 200 5.14 -7.94 15.45
N ALA A 201 4.99 -6.61 15.43
CA ALA A 201 6.07 -5.69 15.03
C ALA A 201 7.33 -5.88 15.91
N ARG A 202 7.18 -5.92 17.25
CA ARG A 202 8.31 -6.14 18.16
C ARG A 202 8.96 -7.52 17.98
N TRP A 203 8.16 -8.56 17.73
CA TRP A 203 8.69 -9.90 17.46
C TRP A 203 9.49 -9.97 16.14
N LEU A 204 8.99 -9.32 15.09
CA LEU A 204 9.70 -9.21 13.80
C LEU A 204 10.97 -8.38 13.95
N TRP A 205 10.93 -7.29 14.73
CA TRP A 205 12.06 -6.40 14.96
C TRP A 205 13.28 -7.12 15.54
N GLN A 206 13.08 -8.03 16.50
CA GLN A 206 14.16 -8.84 17.09
C GLN A 206 14.98 -9.63 16.06
N ARG A 207 14.42 -9.85 14.86
CA ARG A 207 15.05 -10.58 13.76
C ARG A 207 15.67 -9.64 12.73
N LEU A 208 15.03 -8.49 12.50
CA LEU A 208 15.43 -7.48 11.51
C LEU A 208 16.52 -6.54 12.00
N GLU A 209 16.56 -6.23 13.30
CA GLU A 209 17.45 -5.19 13.87
C GLU A 209 18.91 -5.34 13.43
N LYS A 210 19.42 -6.58 13.42
CA LYS A 210 20.80 -6.89 13.04
C LYS A 210 21.14 -6.55 11.58
N ASP A 211 20.13 -6.43 10.72
CA ASP A 211 20.28 -6.17 9.29
C ASP A 211 20.06 -4.69 8.95
N MET A 212 19.86 -3.85 9.98
CA MET A 212 19.69 -2.41 9.83
C MET A 212 20.98 -1.65 10.14
N PRO A 213 21.20 -0.48 9.53
CA PRO A 213 22.23 0.45 9.99
C PRO A 213 22.00 0.79 11.47
N PRO A 214 23.04 0.83 12.33
CA PRO A 214 22.87 1.02 13.78
C PRO A 214 22.08 2.28 14.17
N GLU A 215 22.27 3.38 13.45
CA GLU A 215 21.55 4.64 13.67
C GLU A 215 20.05 4.49 13.32
N THR A 216 19.73 3.87 12.18
CA THR A 216 18.35 3.54 11.79
C THR A 216 17.70 2.61 12.81
N ALA A 217 18.43 1.58 13.25
CA ALA A 217 17.94 0.61 14.25
C ALA A 217 17.60 1.27 15.59
N ALA A 218 18.40 2.25 16.02
CA ALA A 218 18.13 3.01 17.23
C ALA A 218 16.82 3.81 17.13
N VAL A 219 16.58 4.46 15.99
CA VAL A 219 15.33 5.21 15.74
C VAL A 219 14.11 4.28 15.78
N ILE A 220 14.17 3.13 15.08
CA ILE A 220 13.06 2.17 15.05
C ILE A 220 12.79 1.58 16.43
N THR A 221 13.83 1.22 17.17
CA THR A 221 13.72 0.69 18.54
C THR A 221 13.05 1.72 19.47
N GLN A 222 13.46 2.98 19.37
CA GLN A 222 12.84 4.06 20.14
C GLN A 222 11.38 4.27 19.76
N ALA A 223 11.05 4.25 18.46
CA ALA A 223 9.68 4.38 17.97
C ALA A 223 8.79 3.24 18.47
N LEU A 224 9.27 1.98 18.47
CA LEU A 224 8.57 0.83 19.04
C LEU A 224 8.38 0.93 20.56
N SER A 225 9.34 1.51 21.28
CA SER A 225 9.25 1.77 22.71
C SER A 225 8.24 2.88 23.04
N ASN A 226 8.16 3.89 22.19
CA ASN A 226 7.22 5.01 22.33
C ASN A 226 5.84 4.73 21.73
N GLU A 227 5.68 3.59 21.06
CA GLU A 227 4.47 3.22 20.31
C GLU A 227 4.12 4.24 19.22
N ASP A 228 5.15 4.87 18.62
CA ASP A 228 5.01 5.88 17.58
C ASP A 228 4.75 5.22 16.21
N LEU A 229 3.51 4.77 16.02
CA LEU A 229 3.06 4.16 14.77
C LEU A 229 3.17 5.11 13.58
N SER A 230 3.03 6.42 13.80
CA SER A 230 3.14 7.42 12.72
C SER A 230 4.56 7.51 12.18
N LEU A 231 5.56 7.49 13.06
CA LEU A 231 6.96 7.40 12.64
C LEU A 231 7.26 6.05 11.97
N LEU A 232 6.83 4.94 12.58
CA LEU A 232 7.08 3.60 12.02
C LEU A 232 6.49 3.43 10.62
N ARG A 233 5.27 3.93 10.36
CA ARG A 233 4.65 3.90 9.02
C ARG A 233 5.39 4.75 7.99
N ARG A 234 6.06 5.82 8.41
CA ARG A 234 6.89 6.65 7.51
C ARG A 234 8.26 6.04 7.24
N MET A 235 8.79 5.23 8.15
CA MET A 235 10.05 4.48 7.96
C MET A 235 9.84 3.20 7.15
N PHE A 236 8.65 2.61 7.25
CA PHE A 236 8.22 1.41 6.54
C PHE A 236 6.96 1.69 5.71
N PRO A 237 7.01 2.66 4.79
CA PRO A 237 5.90 3.00 3.92
C PRO A 237 5.51 1.82 3.03
#